data_AF-A0A3C1GGR1-F1
#
_entry.id   AF-A0A3C1GGR1-F1
#
_cell.length_a   1.000
_cell.length_b   1.000
_cell.length_c   1.000
_cell.angle_alpha   90.00
_cell.angle_beta   90.00
_cell.angle_gamma   90.00
#
_symmetry.space_group_name_H-M   'P 1'
#
loop_
_entity.id
_entity.type
_entity.pdbx_description
1 polymer ?
#
loop_
_entity_poly.entity_id
_entity_poly.type
_entity_poly.pdbx_seq_one_letter_code
_entity_poly.pdbx_strand_id
1 'polypeptide(L)'
;MTPTRAYGLLLLVTLMWAGNFPLGKLALLELGPLTLSAARAALAAPVLVLIARLAHGPFPAFTRRDHWTFVVISLTGLVGNTTVWYWGLRHTSPVNAGILGASAPVIVALAGAACWYYQGIRVVGVGRAAVFMNLIPFIVIGLSWLILGEPIRWYHFVGATVAIGGVALATAR
;
A
#
# COMPACT_ATOMS: atom_id res chain seq x y z
N MET A 1 -19.83 14.49 -4.04
CA MET A 1 -19.61 13.24 -4.81
C MET A 1 -20.78 12.29 -4.54
N THR A 2 -21.31 11.63 -5.57
CA THR A 2 -22.33 10.58 -5.36
C THR A 2 -21.67 9.32 -4.77
N PRO A 3 -22.38 8.53 -3.93
CA PRO A 3 -21.81 7.33 -3.31
C PRO A 3 -21.23 6.34 -4.34
N THR A 4 -21.90 6.17 -5.47
CA THR A 4 -21.46 5.29 -6.58
C THR A 4 -20.10 5.69 -7.16
N ARG A 5 -19.83 6.99 -7.31
CA ARG A 5 -18.53 7.47 -7.81
C ARG A 5 -17.41 7.22 -6.79
N ALA A 6 -17.70 7.36 -5.49
CA ALA A 6 -16.74 7.08 -4.44
C ALA A 6 -16.35 5.58 -4.40
N TYR A 7 -17.33 4.68 -4.51
CA TYR A 7 -17.07 3.24 -4.56
C TYR A 7 -16.30 2.81 -5.81
N GLY A 8 -16.63 3.37 -6.99
CA GLY A 8 -15.88 3.10 -8.22
C GLY A 8 -14.41 3.53 -8.13
N LEU A 9 -14.15 4.71 -7.56
CA LEU A 9 -12.78 5.19 -7.35
C LEU A 9 -12.01 4.33 -6.33
N LEU A 10 -12.66 3.90 -5.24
CA LEU A 10 -12.04 3.01 -4.26
C LEU A 10 -11.65 1.66 -4.88
N LEU A 11 -12.54 1.07 -5.69
CA LEU A 11 -12.25 -0.18 -6.41
C LEU A 11 -11.05 -0.01 -7.35
N LEU A 12 -11.00 1.09 -8.10
CA LEU A 12 -9.87 1.40 -8.99
C LEU A 12 -8.55 1.49 -8.21
N VAL A 13 -8.55 2.21 -7.09
CA VAL A 13 -7.37 2.31 -6.22
C VAL A 13 -6.94 0.94 -5.70
N THR A 14 -7.89 0.11 -5.27
CA THR A 14 -7.61 -1.25 -4.83
C THR A 14 -6.99 -2.11 -5.94
N LEU A 15 -7.52 -2.03 -7.16
CA LEU A 15 -6.96 -2.73 -8.32
C LEU A 15 -5.52 -2.27 -8.62
N MET A 16 -5.27 -0.95 -8.59
CA MET A 16 -3.93 -0.40 -8.80
C MET A 16 -2.95 -0.85 -7.72
N TRP A 17 -3.37 -0.88 -6.46
CA TRP A 17 -2.55 -1.36 -5.35
C TRP A 17 -2.30 -2.86 -5.42
N ALA A 18 -3.31 -3.67 -5.70
CA ALA A 18 -3.16 -5.11 -5.83
C ALA A 18 -2.27 -5.50 -7.03
N GLY A 19 -2.42 -4.81 -8.17
CA GLY A 19 -1.59 -5.02 -9.35
C GLY A 19 -0.10 -4.71 -9.12
N ASN A 20 0.22 -3.82 -8.18
CA ASN A 20 1.60 -3.50 -7.82
C ASN A 20 2.38 -4.71 -7.27
N PHE A 21 1.72 -5.70 -6.68
CA PHE A 21 2.39 -6.89 -6.12
C PHE A 21 3.02 -7.77 -7.23
N PRO A 22 2.25 -8.31 -8.18
CA PRO A 22 2.80 -9.13 -9.25
C PRO A 22 3.69 -8.31 -10.20
N LEU A 23 3.29 -7.08 -10.58
CA LEU A 23 4.11 -6.22 -11.43
C LEU A 23 5.43 -5.83 -10.77
N GLY A 24 5.40 -5.55 -9.46
CA GLY A 24 6.60 -5.26 -8.68
C GLY A 24 7.53 -6.47 -8.61
N LYS A 25 7.00 -7.67 -8.41
CA LYS A 25 7.78 -8.91 -8.41
C LYS A 25 8.41 -9.18 -9.77
N LEU A 26 7.69 -8.92 -10.85
CA LEU A 26 8.21 -9.03 -12.22
C LEU A 26 9.35 -8.03 -12.45
N ALA A 27 9.16 -6.76 -12.07
CA ALA A 27 10.19 -5.74 -12.20
C ALA A 27 11.45 -6.03 -11.34
N LEU A 28 11.29 -6.73 -10.21
CA LEU A 28 12.38 -7.16 -9.35
C LEU A 28 13.27 -8.27 -9.95
N LEU A 29 12.88 -8.85 -11.09
CA LEU A 29 13.73 -9.79 -11.83
C LEU A 29 14.89 -9.06 -12.52
N GLU A 30 14.67 -7.83 -12.96
CA GLU A 30 15.66 -7.02 -13.69
C GLU A 30 16.23 -5.89 -12.83
N LEU A 31 15.43 -5.35 -11.91
CA LEU A 31 15.80 -4.19 -11.08
C LEU A 31 15.96 -4.57 -9.61
N GLY A 32 16.98 -4.00 -8.96
CA GLY A 32 17.10 -4.08 -7.51
C GLY A 32 15.97 -3.33 -6.78
N PRO A 33 15.65 -3.66 -5.52
CA PRO A 33 14.60 -2.99 -4.75
C PRO A 33 14.76 -1.46 -4.66
N LEU A 34 15.99 -0.99 -4.45
CA LEU A 34 16.31 0.43 -4.40
C LEU A 34 16.15 1.10 -5.77
N THR A 35 16.62 0.44 -6.83
CA THR A 35 16.52 0.94 -8.22
C THR A 35 15.07 1.04 -8.67
N LEU A 36 14.25 0.03 -8.35
CA LEU A 36 12.82 0.03 -8.64
C LEU A 36 12.10 1.17 -7.89
N SER A 37 12.44 1.38 -6.62
CA SER A 37 11.90 2.50 -5.85
C SER A 37 12.32 3.86 -6.43
N ALA A 38 13.59 4.01 -6.81
CA ALA A 38 14.11 5.24 -7.40
C ALA A 38 13.45 5.54 -8.75
N ALA A 39 13.34 4.53 -9.62
CA ALA A 39 12.67 4.66 -10.92
C ALA A 39 11.19 5.07 -10.75
N ARG A 40 10.48 4.45 -9.81
CA ARG A 40 9.09 4.82 -9.49
C ARG A 40 8.98 6.27 -9.02
N ALA A 41 9.86 6.71 -8.12
CA ALA A 41 9.86 8.08 -7.63
C ALA A 41 10.20 9.10 -8.74
N ALA A 42 11.18 8.77 -9.59
CA ALA A 42 11.59 9.60 -10.72
C ALA A 42 10.47 9.77 -11.76
N LEU A 43 9.65 8.73 -11.99
CA LEU A 43 8.50 8.80 -12.88
C LEU A 43 7.31 9.54 -12.24
N ALA A 44 7.05 9.30 -10.95
CA ALA A 44 5.91 9.90 -10.26
C ALA A 44 6.12 11.39 -9.95
N ALA A 45 7.33 11.80 -9.59
CA ALA A 45 7.60 13.16 -9.11
C ALA A 45 7.25 14.25 -10.15
N PRO A 46 7.63 14.18 -11.44
CA PRO A 46 7.26 15.19 -12.43
C PRO A 46 5.76 15.28 -12.64
N VAL A 47 5.06 14.13 -12.68
CA VAL A 47 3.61 14.08 -12.85
C VAL A 47 2.91 14.72 -11.65
N LEU A 48 3.33 14.39 -10.43
CA LEU A 48 2.78 14.97 -9.20
C LEU A 48 3.07 16.46 -9.09
N VAL A 49 4.28 16.91 -9.44
CA VAL A 49 4.65 18.33 -9.49
C VAL A 49 3.79 19.07 -10.51
N LEU A 50 3.59 18.51 -11.70
CA LEU A 50 2.73 19.09 -12.73
C LEU A 50 1.28 19.20 -12.24
N ILE A 51 0.71 18.12 -11.71
CA ILE A 51 -0.66 18.12 -11.16
C ILE A 51 -0.79 19.15 -10.04
N ALA A 52 0.17 19.22 -9.11
CA ALA A 52 0.15 20.19 -8.02
C ALA A 52 0.19 21.63 -8.53
N ARG A 53 1.02 21.90 -9.56
CA ARG A 53 1.13 23.23 -10.18
C ARG A 53 -0.15 23.63 -10.92
N LEU A 54 -0.77 22.69 -11.61
CA LEU A 54 -2.02 22.92 -12.34
C LEU A 54 -3.22 23.08 -11.40
N ALA A 55 -3.26 22.34 -10.28
CA ALA A 55 -4.38 22.36 -9.34
C ALA A 55 -4.31 23.52 -8.33
N HIS A 56 -3.11 23.92 -7.91
CA HIS A 56 -2.91 24.85 -6.78
C HIS A 56 -2.03 26.06 -7.11
N GLY A 57 -1.50 26.17 -8.34
CA GLY A 57 -0.64 27.28 -8.75
C GLY A 57 0.84 27.10 -8.34
N PRO A 58 1.65 28.17 -8.39
CA PRO A 58 3.07 28.09 -8.06
C PRO A 58 3.31 27.73 -6.59
N PHE A 59 4.39 26.98 -6.34
CA PHE A 59 4.75 26.60 -4.98
C PHE A 59 5.19 27.83 -4.15
N PRO A 60 4.87 27.87 -2.85
CA PRO A 60 5.40 28.89 -1.95
C PRO A 60 6.92 28.76 -1.82
N ALA A 61 7.58 29.84 -1.37
CA ALA A 61 9.00 29.81 -1.08
C ALA A 61 9.27 28.84 0.09
N PHE A 62 10.11 27.84 -0.15
CA PHE A 62 10.48 26.86 0.86
C PHE A 62 11.64 27.37 1.73
N THR A 63 11.51 27.22 3.04
CA THR A 63 12.57 27.53 4.00
C THR A 63 13.58 26.39 4.06
N ARG A 64 14.82 26.64 4.49
CA ARG A 64 15.83 25.58 4.73
C ARG A 64 15.34 24.45 5.65
N ARG A 65 14.44 24.78 6.59
CA ARG A 65 13.77 23.80 7.46
C ARG A 65 12.80 22.90 6.70
N ASP A 66 12.10 23.42 5.71
CA ASP A 66 11.15 22.66 4.89
C ASP A 66 11.88 21.64 4.02
N HIS A 67 12.99 22.04 3.41
CA HIS A 67 13.85 21.11 2.67
C HIS A 67 14.38 19.97 3.54
N TRP A 68 14.81 20.27 4.77
CA TRP A 68 15.24 19.24 5.71
C TRP A 68 14.09 18.28 6.07
N THR A 69 12.90 18.82 6.36
CA THR A 69 11.70 18.01 6.62
C THR A 69 11.34 17.13 5.41
N PHE A 70 11.41 17.66 4.19
CA PHE A 70 11.17 16.89 2.97
C PHE A 70 12.16 15.74 2.81
N VAL A 71 13.45 15.98 3.10
CA VAL A 71 14.47 14.92 3.05
C VAL A 71 14.16 13.83 4.07
N VAL A 72 13.89 14.20 5.33
CA VAL A 72 13.60 13.22 6.39
C VAL A 72 12.36 12.40 6.08
N ILE A 73 11.25 13.03 5.67
CA ILE A 73 10.01 12.34 5.31
C ILE A 73 10.20 11.47 4.05
N SER A 74 10.96 11.94 3.06
CA SER A 74 11.22 11.16 1.85
C SER A 74 12.11 9.95 2.13
N LEU A 75 13.13 10.08 2.98
CA LEU A 75 14.01 8.97 3.33
C LEU A 75 13.30 7.91 4.17
N THR A 76 12.49 8.34 5.15
CA THR A 76 11.80 7.42 6.06
C THR A 76 10.51 6.86 5.47
N GLY A 77 9.69 7.72 4.88
CA GLY A 77 8.35 7.38 4.41
C GLY A 77 8.28 6.89 2.97
N LEU A 78 9.14 7.40 2.08
CA LEU A 78 9.21 6.91 0.70
C LEU A 78 10.31 5.87 0.57
N VAL A 79 11.58 6.27 0.53
CA VAL A 79 12.72 5.40 0.16
C VAL A 79 12.87 4.22 1.10
N GLY A 80 12.92 4.45 2.41
CA GLY A 80 13.10 3.39 3.40
C GLY A 80 11.94 2.41 3.38
N ASN A 81 10.71 2.92 3.46
CA ASN A 81 9.51 2.09 3.44
C ASN A 81 9.38 1.26 2.16
N THR A 82 9.46 1.88 0.98
CA THR A 82 9.29 1.18 -0.30
C THR A 82 10.43 0.20 -0.57
N THR A 83 11.67 0.55 -0.20
CA THR A 83 12.82 -0.34 -0.41
C THR A 83 12.72 -1.57 0.47
N VAL A 84 12.41 -1.41 1.76
CA VAL A 84 12.20 -2.55 2.67
C VAL A 84 11.01 -3.40 2.22
N TRP A 85 9.93 -2.76 1.75
CA TRP A 85 8.79 -3.46 1.19
C TRP A 85 9.15 -4.32 -0.02
N TYR A 86 9.84 -3.76 -1.02
CA TYR A 86 10.29 -4.51 -2.19
C TYR A 86 11.35 -5.55 -1.85
N TRP A 87 12.18 -5.29 -0.84
CA TRP A 87 13.13 -6.28 -0.35
C TRP A 87 12.40 -7.48 0.26
N GLY A 88 11.36 -7.26 1.06
CA GLY A 88 10.47 -8.33 1.54
C GLY A 88 9.79 -9.07 0.39
N LEU A 89 9.23 -8.34 -0.58
CA LEU A 89 8.58 -8.90 -1.77
C LEU A 89 9.55 -9.76 -2.60
N ARG A 90 10.85 -9.48 -2.59
CA ARG A 90 11.85 -10.32 -3.26
C ARG A 90 11.94 -11.72 -2.62
N HIS A 91 11.78 -11.82 -1.31
CA HIS A 91 11.92 -13.07 -0.54
C HIS A 91 10.60 -13.84 -0.35
N THR A 92 9.46 -13.26 -0.72
CA THR A 92 8.14 -13.91 -0.61
C THR A 92 7.38 -13.88 -1.93
N SER A 93 6.29 -14.62 -2.05
CA SER A 93 5.41 -14.51 -3.22
C SER A 93 4.53 -13.26 -3.13
N PRO A 94 4.13 -12.66 -4.26
CA PRO A 94 3.09 -11.64 -4.33
C PRO A 94 1.84 -12.01 -3.54
N VAL A 95 1.36 -13.26 -3.66
CA VAL A 95 0.19 -13.75 -2.92
C VAL A 95 0.38 -13.68 -1.40
N ASN A 96 1.51 -14.19 -0.90
CA ASN A 96 1.80 -14.17 0.54
C ASN A 96 2.00 -12.73 1.04
N ALA A 97 2.69 -11.88 0.26
CA ALA A 97 2.83 -10.46 0.57
C ALA A 97 1.46 -9.75 0.61
N GLY A 98 0.54 -10.09 -0.29
CA GLY A 98 -0.82 -9.54 -0.31
C GLY A 98 -1.62 -9.88 0.93
N ILE A 99 -1.52 -11.13 1.41
CA ILE A 99 -2.15 -11.56 2.66
C ILE A 99 -1.55 -10.81 3.87
N LEU A 100 -0.22 -10.70 3.94
CA LEU A 100 0.47 -9.94 4.99
C LEU A 100 0.14 -8.44 4.96
N GLY A 101 0.01 -7.87 3.76
CA GLY A 101 -0.40 -6.47 3.59
C GLY A 101 -1.82 -6.22 4.07
N ALA A 102 -2.75 -7.14 3.79
CA ALA A 102 -4.13 -7.04 4.25
C ALA A 102 -4.28 -7.24 5.78
N SER A 103 -3.34 -7.95 6.42
CA SER A 103 -3.30 -8.09 7.87
C SER A 103 -2.58 -6.94 8.59
N ALA A 104 -1.96 -6.00 7.84
CA ALA A 104 -1.24 -4.86 8.41
C ALA A 104 -2.09 -4.03 9.41
N PRO A 105 -3.39 -3.75 9.19
CA PRO A 105 -4.21 -3.04 10.18
C PRO A 105 -4.30 -3.76 11.53
N VAL A 106 -4.36 -5.10 11.52
CA VAL A 106 -4.40 -5.91 12.74
C VAL A 106 -3.05 -5.86 13.45
N ILE A 107 -1.95 -6.01 12.70
CA ILE A 107 -0.59 -5.92 13.26
C ILE A 107 -0.34 -4.53 13.87
N VAL A 108 -0.75 -3.47 13.17
CA VAL A 108 -0.64 -2.09 13.63
C VAL A 108 -1.53 -1.84 14.85
N ALA A 109 -2.73 -2.41 14.90
CA ALA A 109 -3.61 -2.30 16.07
C ALA A 109 -3.02 -3.02 17.30
N LEU A 110 -2.44 -4.20 17.12
CA LEU A 110 -1.78 -4.95 18.21
C LEU A 110 -0.51 -4.23 18.70
N ALA A 111 0.34 -3.76 17.77
CA ALA A 111 1.53 -2.98 18.10
C ALA A 111 1.16 -1.64 18.76
N GLY A 112 0.10 -1.00 18.27
CA GLY A 112 -0.46 0.24 18.82
C GLY A 112 -1.14 0.07 20.18
N ALA A 113 -1.58 -1.15 20.53
CA ALA A 113 -2.02 -1.49 21.88
C ALA A 113 -0.83 -1.68 22.85
N ALA A 114 0.34 -2.09 22.34
CA ALA A 114 1.56 -2.27 23.11
C ALA A 114 2.37 -0.96 23.31
N CYS A 115 2.20 0.04 22.44
CA CYS A 115 2.86 1.34 22.53
C CYS A 115 1.85 2.48 22.80
N TRP A 116 2.28 3.64 23.33
CA TRP A 116 1.45 4.85 23.54
C TRP A 116 0.78 5.44 22.27
N TYR A 117 0.88 4.74 21.13
CA TYR A 117 0.35 5.08 19.81
C TYR A 117 -1.19 4.93 19.70
N TYR A 118 -1.85 4.48 20.77
CA TYR A 118 -3.31 4.28 20.85
C TYR A 118 -4.14 5.56 20.62
N GLN A 119 -3.58 6.75 20.90
CA GLN A 119 -4.30 8.02 20.72
C GLN A 119 -4.36 8.50 19.26
N GLY A 120 -3.42 8.11 18.40
CA GLY A 120 -3.37 8.55 17.00
C GLY A 120 -4.29 7.76 16.06
N ILE A 121 -4.49 6.46 16.33
CA ILE A 121 -5.24 5.55 15.43
C ILE A 121 -6.76 5.75 15.55
N ARG A 122 -7.28 6.15 16.72
CA ARG A 122 -8.73 6.38 16.94
C ARG A 122 -9.35 7.45 16.04
N VAL A 123 -8.55 8.32 15.42
CA VAL A 123 -9.01 9.47 14.63
C VAL A 123 -9.21 9.14 13.14
N VAL A 124 -8.66 8.03 12.63
CA VAL A 124 -8.47 7.83 11.18
C VAL A 124 -9.71 7.28 10.43
N GLY A 125 -10.83 6.99 11.11
CA GLY A 125 -12.11 6.72 10.42
C GLY A 125 -12.04 5.60 9.35
N VAL A 126 -11.42 4.48 9.71
CA VAL A 126 -10.92 3.44 8.78
C VAL A 126 -12.04 2.55 8.18
N GLY A 127 -13.28 2.63 8.69
CA GLY A 127 -14.30 1.58 8.50
C GLY A 127 -14.71 1.26 7.07
N ARG A 128 -14.89 2.26 6.18
CA ARG A 128 -15.34 2.00 4.79
C ARG A 128 -14.19 1.68 3.83
N ALA A 129 -13.00 2.25 4.05
CA ALA A 129 -11.82 1.97 3.24
C ALA A 129 -11.23 0.58 3.56
N ALA A 130 -11.37 0.12 4.81
CA ALA A 130 -10.93 -1.21 5.25
C ALA A 130 -11.59 -2.35 4.43
N VAL A 131 -12.87 -2.20 4.08
CA VAL A 131 -13.59 -3.20 3.27
C VAL A 131 -12.95 -3.37 1.89
N PHE A 132 -12.47 -2.28 1.28
CA PHE A 132 -11.78 -2.34 -0.01
C PHE A 132 -10.36 -2.91 0.10
N MET A 133 -9.66 -2.66 1.21
CA MET A 133 -8.36 -3.30 1.47
C MET A 133 -8.48 -4.83 1.59
N ASN A 134 -9.62 -5.35 2.07
CA ASN A 134 -9.86 -6.79 2.15
C ASN A 134 -10.00 -7.49 0.80
N LEU A 135 -10.23 -6.75 -0.28
CA LEU A 135 -10.24 -7.31 -1.63
C LEU A 135 -8.84 -7.51 -2.21
N ILE A 136 -7.81 -6.89 -1.61
CA ILE A 136 -6.43 -6.94 -2.09
C ILE A 136 -5.93 -8.40 -2.20
N PRO A 137 -6.07 -9.30 -1.21
CA PRO A 137 -5.59 -10.67 -1.33
C PRO A 137 -6.22 -11.43 -2.51
N PHE A 138 -7.53 -11.25 -2.74
CA PHE A 138 -8.22 -11.92 -3.84
C PHE A 138 -7.77 -11.40 -5.21
N ILE A 139 -7.65 -10.08 -5.34
CA ILE A 139 -7.16 -9.46 -6.58
C ILE A 139 -5.70 -9.86 -6.82
N VAL A 140 -4.86 -9.86 -5.78
CA VAL A 140 -3.46 -10.29 -5.89
C VAL A 140 -3.37 -11.76 -6.27
N ILE A 141 -4.18 -12.66 -5.69
CA ILE A 141 -4.24 -14.07 -6.10
C ILE A 141 -4.57 -14.19 -7.58
N GLY A 142 -5.64 -13.51 -8.04
CA GLY A 142 -6.06 -13.56 -9.43
C GLY A 142 -5.00 -12.99 -10.39
N LEU A 143 -4.44 -11.82 -10.08
CA LEU A 143 -3.41 -11.18 -10.90
C LEU A 143 -2.08 -11.94 -10.87
N SER A 144 -1.71 -12.56 -9.75
CA SER A 144 -0.46 -13.34 -9.65
C SER A 144 -0.58 -14.67 -10.39
N TRP A 145 -1.76 -15.30 -10.37
CA TRP A 145 -2.04 -16.44 -11.23
C TRP A 145 -1.99 -16.05 -12.72
N LEU A 146 -2.60 -14.91 -13.09
CA LEU A 146 -2.64 -14.44 -14.47
C LEU A 146 -1.27 -14.00 -15.02
N ILE A 147 -0.50 -13.24 -14.23
CA ILE A 147 0.73 -12.58 -14.69
C ILE A 147 1.95 -13.49 -14.48
N LEU A 148 2.04 -14.18 -13.35
CA LEU A 148 3.22 -14.98 -12.96
C LEU A 148 2.96 -16.49 -13.01
N GLY A 149 1.72 -16.94 -13.23
CA GLY A 149 1.39 -18.37 -13.23
C GLY A 149 1.48 -19.02 -11.84
N GLU A 150 1.35 -18.25 -10.75
CA GLU A 150 1.52 -18.80 -9.40
C GLU A 150 0.43 -19.83 -9.05
N PRO A 151 0.78 -21.02 -8.53
CA PRO A 151 -0.19 -22.04 -8.18
C PRO A 151 -1.02 -21.62 -6.97
N ILE A 152 -2.34 -21.54 -7.16
CA ILE A 152 -3.29 -21.21 -6.09
C ILE A 152 -3.44 -22.45 -5.19
N ARG A 153 -2.94 -22.35 -3.97
CA ARG A 153 -3.02 -23.41 -2.96
C ARG A 153 -4.11 -23.09 -1.93
N TRP A 154 -4.63 -24.13 -1.29
CA TRP A 154 -5.76 -24.04 -0.34
C TRP A 154 -5.48 -23.07 0.83
N TYR A 155 -4.23 -23.00 1.30
CA TYR A 155 -3.85 -22.13 2.41
C TYR A 155 -3.96 -20.63 2.07
N HIS A 156 -3.93 -20.25 0.79
CA HIS A 156 -4.18 -18.85 0.40
C HIS A 156 -5.60 -18.41 0.76
N PHE A 157 -6.58 -19.30 0.62
CA PHE A 157 -7.97 -19.01 0.99
C PHE A 157 -8.16 -18.94 2.51
N VAL A 158 -7.45 -19.79 3.25
CA VAL A 158 -7.46 -19.74 4.73
C VAL A 158 -6.87 -18.42 5.22
N GLY A 159 -5.69 -18.04 4.71
CA GLY A 159 -5.06 -16.77 5.06
C GLY A 159 -5.93 -15.55 4.72
N ALA A 160 -6.55 -15.54 3.53
CA ALA A 160 -7.49 -14.49 3.14
C ALA A 160 -8.71 -14.41 4.07
N THR A 161 -9.28 -15.55 4.46
CA THR A 161 -10.43 -15.62 5.38
C THR A 161 -10.07 -15.10 6.77
N VAL A 162 -8.89 -15.48 7.29
CA VAL A 162 -8.40 -14.99 8.59
C VAL A 162 -8.17 -13.48 8.57
N ALA A 163 -7.58 -12.95 7.49
CA ALA A 163 -7.36 -11.50 7.32
C ALA A 163 -8.69 -10.73 7.31
N ILE A 164 -9.67 -11.18 6.52
CA ILE A 164 -11.01 -10.59 6.49
C ILE A 164 -11.68 -10.68 7.86
N GLY A 165 -11.62 -11.85 8.51
CA GLY A 165 -12.21 -12.06 9.83
C GLY A 165 -11.65 -11.11 10.89
N GLY A 166 -10.33 -10.90 10.91
CA GLY A 166 -9.68 -9.96 11.81
C GLY A 166 -10.15 -8.51 11.60
N VAL A 167 -10.30 -8.08 10.34
CA VAL A 167 -10.79 -6.73 10.01
C VAL A 167 -12.29 -6.60 10.30
N ALA A 168 -13.10 -7.62 10.03
CA ALA A 168 -14.52 -7.63 10.35
C ALA A 168 -14.75 -7.48 11.85
N LEU A 169 -14.00 -8.21 12.68
CA LEU A 169 -14.04 -8.07 14.14
C LEU A 169 -13.58 -6.67 14.60
N ALA A 170 -12.59 -6.08 13.94
CA ALA A 170 -12.11 -4.73 14.24
C ALA A 170 -13.10 -3.63 13.82
N THR A 171 -13.91 -3.88 12.79
CA THR A 171 -14.89 -2.92 12.24
C THR A 171 -16.29 -3.09 12.83
N ALA A 172 -16.56 -4.22 13.51
CA ALA A 172 -17.83 -4.50 14.18
C ALA A 172 -17.98 -3.81 15.56
N ARG A 173 -17.11 -2.83 15.88
CA ARG A 173 -17.17 -1.99 17.08
C ARG A 173 -17.22 -0.52 16.68
#